data_AF-A0A2X2Y770-F1
#
_entry.id   AF-A0A2X2Y770-F1
#
_cell.length_a   1.000
_cell.length_b   1.000
_cell.length_c   1.000
_cell.angle_alpha   90.00
_cell.angle_beta   90.00
_cell.angle_gamma   90.00
#
_symmetry.space_group_name_H-M   'P 1'
#
loop_
_entity.id
_entity.type
_entity.pdbx_description
1 polymer ?
#
loop_
_entity_poly.entity_id
_entity_poly.type
_entity_poly.pdbx_seq_one_letter_code
_entity_poly.pdbx_strand_id
1 'polypeptide(L)'
;MSKSMNVLNELLVDLFNDILTIEQNAIQSGEFKDLSVTEMHTIEAIGMYTQKTMSEVANELNITVGTLTIAINNLVKKDMCREVSRKKIEE
;
A
#
# COMPACT_ATOMS: atom_id res chain seq x y z
N MET A 1 -21.68 -18.06 -20.61
CA MET A 1 -20.42 -18.32 -19.87
C MET A 1 -20.37 -19.80 -19.55
N SER A 2 -19.26 -20.50 -19.76
CA SER A 2 -19.19 -21.95 -19.51
C SER A 2 -19.26 -22.23 -18.00
N LYS A 3 -19.88 -23.33 -17.58
CA LYS A 3 -20.03 -23.70 -16.15
C LYS A 3 -18.70 -23.66 -15.40
N SER A 4 -17.63 -24.16 -16.01
CA SER A 4 -16.28 -24.14 -15.44
C SER A 4 -15.73 -22.73 -15.23
N MET A 5 -16.05 -21.79 -16.12
CA MET A 5 -15.59 -20.40 -16.01
C MET A 5 -16.30 -19.66 -14.88
N ASN A 6 -17.57 -19.97 -14.60
CA ASN A 6 -18.28 -19.43 -13.44
C ASN A 6 -17.66 -19.95 -12.13
N VAL A 7 -17.44 -21.26 -12.02
CA VAL A 7 -16.82 -21.86 -10.83
C VAL A 7 -15.42 -21.30 -10.59
N LEU A 8 -14.62 -21.13 -11.65
CA LEU A 8 -13.29 -20.52 -11.52
C LEU A 8 -13.38 -19.07 -11.03
N ASN A 9 -14.31 -18.28 -11.57
CA ASN A 9 -14.49 -16.90 -11.14
C ASN A 9 -14.92 -16.81 -9.67
N GLU A 10 -15.87 -17.64 -9.23
CA GLU A 10 -16.29 -17.71 -7.83
C GLU A 10 -15.11 -18.04 -6.92
N LEU A 11 -14.32 -19.07 -7.25
CA LEU A 11 -13.13 -19.44 -6.47
C LEU A 11 -12.09 -18.32 -6.40
N LEU A 12 -11.85 -17.59 -7.48
CA LEU A 12 -10.90 -16.47 -7.50
C LEU A 12 -11.38 -15.29 -6.66
N VAL A 13 -12.68 -14.98 -6.73
CA VAL A 13 -13.30 -13.91 -5.92
C VAL A 13 -13.24 -14.27 -4.44
N ASP A 14 -13.61 -15.49 -4.08
CA ASP A 14 -13.58 -15.96 -2.69
C ASP A 14 -12.15 -15.94 -2.15
N LEU A 15 -11.19 -16.49 -2.90
CA LEU A 15 -9.78 -16.47 -2.51
C LEU A 15 -9.24 -15.06 -2.31
N PHE A 16 -9.60 -14.13 -3.20
CA PHE A 16 -9.17 -12.73 -3.07
C PHE A 16 -9.73 -12.08 -1.80
N ASN A 17 -11.01 -12.32 -1.49
CA ASN A 17 -11.65 -11.79 -0.28
C ASN A 17 -11.09 -12.42 1.00
N ASP A 18 -10.77 -13.71 0.96
CA ASP A 18 -10.14 -14.43 2.08
C ASP A 18 -8.76 -13.85 2.38
N ILE A 19 -7.94 -13.58 1.35
CA ILE A 19 -6.63 -12.94 1.51
C ILE A 19 -6.77 -11.57 2.18
N LEU A 20 -7.66 -10.72 1.69
CA LEU A 20 -7.89 -9.39 2.29
C LEU A 20 -8.32 -9.48 3.75
N THR A 21 -9.16 -10.46 4.08
CA THR A 21 -9.63 -10.67 5.46
C THR A 21 -8.49 -11.13 6.37
N ILE A 22 -7.63 -12.03 5.88
CA ILE A 22 -6.46 -12.52 6.61
C ILE A 22 -5.47 -11.38 6.87
N GLU A 23 -5.14 -10.57 5.86
CA GLU A 23 -4.23 -9.43 6.00
C GLU A 23 -4.75 -8.40 7.01
N GLN A 24 -6.02 -8.03 6.89
CA GLN A 24 -6.66 -7.09 7.82
C GLN A 24 -6.58 -7.60 9.26
N ASN A 25 -6.93 -8.87 9.49
CA ASN A 25 -6.88 -9.47 10.82
C ASN A 25 -5.45 -9.54 11.38
N ALA A 26 -4.47 -9.86 10.54
CA ALA A 26 -3.06 -9.91 10.93
C ALA A 26 -2.54 -8.52 11.36
N ILE A 27 -2.89 -7.46 10.63
CA ILE A 27 -2.51 -6.09 10.99
C ILE A 27 -3.20 -5.64 12.28
N GLN A 28 -4.52 -5.86 12.39
CA GLN A 28 -5.32 -5.41 13.54
C GLN A 28 -4.97 -6.12 14.86
N SER A 29 -4.48 -7.35 14.80
CA SER A 29 -4.05 -8.11 15.98
C SER A 29 -2.62 -7.81 16.43
N GLY A 30 -1.85 -7.07 15.63
CA GLY A 30 -0.44 -6.78 15.87
C GLY A 30 -0.16 -5.37 16.42
N GLU A 31 1.12 -5.00 16.38
CA GLU A 31 1.62 -3.68 16.81
C GLU A 31 1.14 -2.54 15.89
N PHE A 32 0.84 -2.84 14.63
CA PHE A 32 0.47 -1.88 13.59
C PHE A 32 -1.05 -1.75 13.38
N LYS A 33 -1.85 -2.03 14.42
CA LYS A 33 -3.32 -2.07 14.36
C LYS A 33 -3.99 -0.79 13.84
N ASP A 34 -3.28 0.34 13.89
CA ASP A 34 -3.76 1.64 13.40
C ASP A 34 -3.52 1.84 11.89
N LEU A 35 -2.92 0.87 11.21
CA LEU A 35 -2.73 0.87 9.76
C LEU A 35 -3.83 0.08 9.04
N SER A 36 -4.21 0.57 7.86
CA SER A 36 -4.97 -0.20 6.89
C SER A 36 -4.06 -1.08 6.03
N VAL A 37 -4.61 -2.11 5.39
CA VAL A 37 -3.89 -2.94 4.40
C VAL A 37 -3.29 -2.08 3.29
N THR A 38 -4.02 -1.08 2.79
CA THR A 38 -3.51 -0.15 1.76
C THR A 38 -2.33 0.68 2.24
N GLU A 39 -2.35 1.15 3.49
CA GLU A 39 -1.23 1.87 4.09
C GLU A 39 -0.01 0.96 4.26
N MET A 40 -0.23 -0.31 4.62
CA MET A 40 0.83 -1.31 4.70
C MET A 40 1.51 -1.53 3.34
N HIS A 41 0.75 -1.74 2.26
CA HIS A 41 1.30 -1.82 0.90
C HIS A 41 1.98 -0.53 0.45
N THR A 42 1.50 0.63 0.92
CA THR A 42 2.16 1.91 0.65
C THR A 42 3.54 1.96 1.32
N ILE A 43 3.66 1.52 2.58
CA ILE A 43 4.94 1.41 3.29
C ILE A 43 5.88 0.43 2.58
N GLU A 44 5.36 -0.73 2.15
CA GLU A 44 6.10 -1.71 1.37
C GLU A 44 6.69 -1.09 0.09
N ALA A 45 5.86 -0.38 -0.68
CA ALA A 45 6.28 0.27 -1.92
C ALA A 45 7.27 1.42 -1.68
N ILE A 46 7.17 2.16 -0.58
CA ILE A 46 8.20 3.13 -0.19
C ILE A 46 9.53 2.41 0.10
N GLY A 47 9.46 1.29 0.83
CA GLY A 47 10.61 0.53 1.29
C GLY A 47 11.38 1.21 2.43
N MET A 48 12.42 0.54 2.95
CA MET A 48 13.17 1.02 4.13
C MET A 48 14.56 1.61 3.80
N TYR A 49 15.20 1.15 2.72
CA TYR A 49 16.63 1.37 2.51
C TYR A 49 16.98 2.27 1.32
N THR A 50 16.01 2.58 0.47
CA THR A 50 16.19 3.40 -0.73
C THR A 50 15.19 4.54 -0.72
N GLN A 51 15.68 5.77 -0.95
CA GLN A 51 14.78 6.89 -1.16
C GLN A 51 14.09 6.73 -2.52
N LYS A 52 12.76 6.78 -2.53
CA LYS A 52 11.95 6.81 -3.75
C LYS A 52 11.21 8.14 -3.84
N THR A 53 11.01 8.60 -5.07
CA THR A 53 10.17 9.75 -5.38
C THR A 53 8.69 9.35 -5.34
N MET A 54 7.81 10.33 -5.17
CA MET A 54 6.35 10.12 -5.23
C MET A 54 5.92 9.43 -6.53
N SER A 55 6.51 9.81 -7.66
CA SER A 55 6.17 9.20 -8.95
C SER A 55 6.60 7.74 -9.06
N GLU A 56 7.75 7.37 -8.49
CA GLU A 56 8.21 5.97 -8.49
C GLU A 56 7.29 5.09 -7.66
N VAL A 57 6.94 5.52 -6.44
CA VAL A 57 6.04 4.77 -5.56
C VAL A 57 4.63 4.69 -6.16
N ALA A 58 4.12 5.77 -6.76
CA ALA A 58 2.79 5.77 -7.38
C ALA A 58 2.73 4.83 -8.58
N ASN A 59 3.79 4.79 -9.40
CA ASN A 59 3.91 3.86 -10.52
C ASN A 59 4.00 2.41 -10.05
N GLU A 60 4.73 2.12 -8.98
CA GLU A 60 4.85 0.77 -8.41
C GLU A 60 3.50 0.23 -7.90
N LEU A 61 2.72 1.09 -7.24
CA LEU A 61 1.37 0.76 -6.78
C LEU A 61 0.30 0.85 -7.88
N ASN A 62 0.65 1.28 -9.09
CA ASN A 62 -0.25 1.53 -10.21
C ASN A 62 -1.44 2.45 -9.85
N ILE A 63 -1.15 3.55 -9.15
CA ILE A 63 -2.11 4.59 -8.74
C ILE A 63 -1.68 5.98 -9.21
N THR A 64 -2.56 6.96 -9.09
CA THR A 64 -2.19 8.35 -9.37
C THR A 64 -1.33 8.93 -8.26
N VAL A 65 -0.46 9.88 -8.60
CA VAL A 65 0.33 10.64 -7.60
C VAL A 65 -0.60 11.36 -6.60
N GLY A 66 -1.76 11.85 -7.04
CA GLY A 66 -2.74 12.47 -6.13
C GLY A 66 -3.27 11.50 -5.07
N THR A 67 -3.57 10.26 -5.45
CA THR A 67 -3.96 9.19 -4.53
C THR A 67 -2.84 8.88 -3.55
N LEU A 68 -1.60 8.74 -4.05
CA LEU A 68 -0.44 8.48 -3.19
C LEU A 68 -0.21 9.64 -2.21
N THR A 69 -0.34 10.89 -2.63
CA THR A 69 -0.17 12.06 -1.75
C THR A 69 -1.11 12.00 -0.55
N ILE A 70 -2.37 11.56 -0.74
CA ILE A 70 -3.32 11.39 0.36
C ILE A 70 -2.83 10.26 1.31
N ALA A 71 -2.38 9.13 0.76
CA ALA A 71 -1.87 8.01 1.54
C ALA A 71 -0.62 8.39 2.35
N ILE A 72 0.35 9.05 1.72
CA ILE A 72 1.59 9.53 2.37
C ILE A 72 1.25 10.52 3.49
N ASN A 73 0.35 11.47 3.27
CA ASN A 73 -0.06 12.41 4.31
C ASN A 73 -0.67 11.71 5.54
N ASN A 74 -1.41 10.62 5.34
CA ASN A 74 -1.93 9.83 6.45
C ASN A 74 -0.83 9.06 7.17
N LEU A 75 0.11 8.47 6.44
CA LEU A 75 1.27 7.76 7.02
C LEU A 75 2.21 8.70 7.80
N VAL A 76 2.45 9.91 7.29
CA VAL A 76 3.25 10.94 7.98
C VAL A 76 2.57 11.34 9.30
N LYS A 77 1.24 11.51 9.32
CA LYS A 77 0.50 11.78 10.57
C LYS A 77 0.57 10.64 11.59
N LYS A 78 0.84 9.42 11.13
CA LYS A 78 1.02 8.23 11.97
C LYS A 78 2.50 7.94 12.28
N ASP A 79 3.41 8.85 11.93
CA ASP A 79 4.86 8.71 12.09
C ASP A 79 5.47 7.46 11.42
N MET A 80 4.82 6.93 10.36
CA MET A 80 5.27 5.73 9.65
C MET A 80 6.23 6.02 8.50
N CYS A 81 6.21 7.23 7.95
CA CYS A 81 7.16 7.66 6.94
C CYS A 81 7.45 9.16 7.06
N ARG A 82 8.48 9.63 6.36
CA ARG A 82 8.83 11.06 6.31
C ARG A 82 9.28 11.45 4.92
N GLU A 83 8.86 12.64 4.49
CA GLU A 83 9.38 13.23 3.26
C GLU A 83 10.80 13.78 3.51
N VAL A 84 11.70 13.53 2.56
CA VAL A 84 13.07 14.05 2.59
C VAL A 84 13.20 15.06 1.46
N SER A 85 13.29 16.34 1.80
CA SER A 85 13.60 17.37 0.81
C SER A 85 15.05 17.21 0.34
N ARG A 86 15.29 17.30 -0.97
CA ARG A 86 16.65 17.40 -1.49
C ARG A 86 17.29 18.67 -0.92
N LYS A 87 18.35 18.53 -0.11
CA LYS A 87 19.19 19.67 0.23
C LYS A 87 19.79 20.18 -1.08
N LYS A 88 19.57 21.46 -1.40
CA LYS A 88 20.41 22.13 -2.41
C LYS A 88 21.83 22.08 -1.86
N ILE A 89 22.74 21.52 -2.65
CA ILE A 89 24.17 21.74 -2.43
C ILE A 89 24.34 23.23 -2.71
N GLU A 90 24.52 24.02 -1.66
CA GLU A 90 24.94 25.42 -1.78
C GLU A 90 26.41 25.38 -2.27
N GLU A 91 26.65 25.98 -3.43
CA GLU A 91 28.00 26.25 -3.96
C GLU A 91 28.64 27.43 -3.22
#